data_AF-A0A7W1V9M9-F1
#
_entry.id   AF-A0A7W1V9M9-F1
#
_cell.length_a   1.000
_cell.length_b   1.000
_cell.length_c   1.000
_cell.angle_alpha   90.00
_cell.angle_beta   90.00
_cell.angle_gamma   90.00
#
_symmetry.space_group_name_H-M   'P 1'
#
loop_
_entity.id
_entity.type
_entity.pdbx_description
1 polymer ?
#
loop_
_entity_poly.entity_id
_entity_poly.type
_entity_poly.pdbx_seq_one_letter_code
_entity_poly.pdbx_strand_id
1 'polypeptide(L)' 'MQTDVAEAIFDIVKVLPKTQQEKVLDFVSELQAEEETSLEFLFRKIEERGQNIPDEVWEEIPSDGSINHDHYLYGAKKRK' A
#
# COMPACT_ATOMS: atom_id res chain seq x y z
N MET A 1 -28.30 14.87 -14.22
CA MET A 1 -28.06 13.67 -13.39
C MET A 1 -26.61 13.31 -13.62
N GLN A 2 -25.76 13.40 -12.60
CA GLN A 2 -24.39 12.88 -12.69
C GLN A 2 -24.52 11.37 -12.68
N THR A 3 -24.27 10.70 -13.80
CA THR A 3 -24.13 9.25 -13.81
C THR A 3 -22.89 8.90 -13.01
N ASP A 4 -23.04 7.99 -12.06
CA ASP A 4 -21.90 7.42 -11.35
C ASP A 4 -21.02 6.70 -12.39
N VAL A 5 -19.73 7.05 -12.43
CA VAL A 5 -18.78 6.50 -13.39
C VAL A 5 -18.70 4.98 -13.23
N ALA A 6 -18.85 4.48 -12.00
CA ALA A 6 -18.89 3.04 -11.72
C ALA A 6 -20.08 2.35 -12.39
N GLU A 7 -21.26 2.98 -12.37
CA GLU A 7 -22.48 2.44 -12.98
C GLU A 7 -22.36 2.38 -14.50
N ALA A 8 -21.80 3.42 -15.12
CA ALA A 8 -21.55 3.46 -16.56
C ALA A 8 -20.53 2.39 -17.01
N ILE A 9 -19.46 2.17 -16.25
CA ILE A 9 -18.47 1.11 -16.53
C ILE A 9 -19.15 -0.27 -16.43
N PHE A 10 -19.96 -0.50 -15.40
CA PHE A 10 -20.63 -1.77 -15.19
C PHE A 10 -21.59 -2.12 -16.33
N ASP A 11 -22.37 -1.17 -16.80
CA ASP A 11 -23.30 -1.37 -17.92
C ASP A 11 -22.56 -1.67 -19.23
N ILE A 12 -21.41 -1.04 -19.48
CA ILE A 12 -20.56 -1.33 -20.63
C ILE A 12 -19.97 -2.74 -20.51
N VAL A 13 -19.42 -3.12 -19.36
CA VAL A 13 -18.77 -4.43 -19.17
C VAL A 13 -19.76 -5.58 -19.32
N LYS A 14 -21.01 -5.41 -18.86
CA LYS A 14 -22.07 -6.42 -18.99
C LYS A 14 -22.33 -6.87 -20.43
N VAL A 15 -22.23 -5.96 -21.40
CA VAL A 15 -22.53 -6.25 -22.81
C VAL A 15 -21.33 -6.81 -23.57
N LEU A 16 -20.14 -6.81 -22.98
CA LEU A 16 -18.93 -7.33 -23.62
C LEU A 16 -18.91 -8.86 -23.66
N PRO A 17 -18.25 -9.47 -24.65
CA PRO A 17 -17.94 -10.90 -24.64
C PRO A 17 -17.11 -11.30 -23.40
N LYS A 18 -17.27 -12.55 -22.94
CA LYS A 18 -16.57 -13.08 -21.75
C LYS A 18 -15.05 -12.85 -21.78
N THR A 19 -14.42 -13.05 -22.94
CA THR A 19 -12.97 -12.84 -23.12
C THR A 19 -12.54 -11.38 -22.96
N GLN A 20 -13.43 -10.43 -23.19
CA GLN A 20 -13.18 -9.01 -22.96
C GLN A 20 -13.51 -8.62 -21.51
N GLN A 21 -14.53 -9.24 -20.90
CA GLN A 21 -14.81 -9.07 -19.47
C GLN A 21 -13.62 -9.51 -18.61
N GLU A 22 -13.01 -10.66 -18.92
CA GLU A 22 -11.81 -11.16 -18.23
C GLU A 22 -10.64 -10.16 -18.33
N LYS A 23 -10.40 -9.57 -19.50
CA LYS A 23 -9.35 -8.55 -19.67
C LYS A 23 -9.61 -7.29 -18.85
N VAL A 24 -10.87 -6.86 -18.74
CA VAL A 24 -11.22 -5.71 -17.91
C VAL A 24 -11.00 -6.03 -16.44
N LEU A 25 -11.37 -7.24 -16.00
CA LEU A 25 -11.12 -7.69 -14.63
C LEU A 25 -9.63 -7.72 -14.31
N ASP A 26 -8.81 -8.25 -15.21
CA ASP A 26 -7.34 -8.27 -15.05
C ASP A 26 -6.80 -6.84 -14.91
N PHE A 27 -7.19 -5.93 -15.81
CA PHE A 27 -6.77 -4.53 -15.78
C PHE A 27 -7.16 -3.80 -14.50
N VAL A 28 -8.41 -3.95 -14.04
CA VAL A 28 -8.88 -3.32 -12.79
C VAL A 28 -8.13 -3.89 -11.58
N SER A 29 -7.83 -5.19 -11.60
CA SER A 29 -7.04 -5.84 -10.55
C SER A 29 -5.60 -5.33 -10.51
N GLU A 30 -5.00 -5.08 -11.69
CA GLU A 30 -3.68 -4.46 -11.80
C GLU A 30 -3.68 -3.03 -11.25
N LEU A 31 -4.67 -2.20 -11.60
CA LEU A 31 -4.79 -0.83 -11.07
C LEU A 31 -4.93 -0.81 -9.54
N GLN A 32 -5.71 -1.73 -8.99
CA GLN A 32 -5.85 -1.85 -7.53
C GLN A 32 -4.52 -2.27 -6.88
N ALA A 33 -3.79 -3.20 -7.49
CA ALA A 33 -2.48 -3.63 -7.00
C ALA A 33 -1.41 -2.51 -7.12
N GLU A 34 -1.44 -1.70 -8.18
CA GLU A 34 -0.56 -0.53 -8.35
C GLU A 34 -0.82 0.52 -7.27
N GLU A 35 -2.08 0.77 -6.93
CA GLU A 35 -2.43 1.69 -5.84
C GLU A 35 -1.90 1.17 -4.49
N GLU A 36 -2.08 -0.12 -4.20
CA GLU A 36 -1.59 -0.78 -2.99
C GLU A 36 -0.05 -0.89 -2.92
N THR A 37 0.65 -0.83 -4.05
CA THR A 37 2.13 -0.91 -4.10
C THR A 37 2.82 0.43 -4.24
N SER A 38 2.05 1.52 -4.38
CA SER A 38 2.61 2.86 -4.45
C SER A 38 3.35 3.23 -3.16
N LEU A 39 4.46 3.97 -3.28
CA LEU A 39 5.18 4.49 -2.12
C LEU A 39 4.28 5.35 -1.23
N GLU A 40 3.37 6.11 -1.84
CA GLU A 40 2.39 6.92 -1.13
C GLU A 40 1.44 6.08 -0.28
N PHE A 41 0.95 4.96 -0.81
CA PHE A 41 0.15 4.00 -0.05
C PHE A 41 0.93 3.40 1.13
N LEU A 42 2.19 3.02 0.91
CA LEU A 42 3.06 2.48 1.97
C LEU A 42 3.31 3.51 3.08
N PHE A 43 3.64 4.75 2.72
CA PHE A 43 3.85 5.83 3.70
C PHE A 43 2.57 6.17 4.46
N ARG A 44 1.43 6.27 3.77
CA ARG A 44 0.12 6.43 4.42
C ARG A 44 -0.15 5.31 5.43
N LYS A 45 0.13 4.05 5.08
CA LYS A 45 -0.03 2.91 5.99
C LYS A 45 0.90 2.95 7.19
N ILE A 46 2.14 3.41 7.01
CA ILE A 46 3.10 3.59 8.11
C ILE A 46 2.60 4.69 9.05
N GLU A 47 2.15 5.82 8.51
CA GLU A 47 1.62 6.94 9.29
C GLU A 47 0.35 6.56 10.07
N GLU A 48 -0.62 5.91 9.42
CA GLU A 48 -1.83 5.38 10.06
C GLU A 48 -1.52 4.49 11.26
N ARG A 49 -0.48 3.65 11.15
CA ARG A 49 -0.05 2.77 12.25
C ARG A 49 0.71 3.55 13.32
N GLY A 50 1.55 4.50 12.92
CA GLY A 50 2.38 5.32 13.80
C GLY A 50 1.58 6.23 14.72
N GLN A 51 0.37 6.65 14.33
CA GLN A 51 -0.50 7.51 15.17
C GLN A 51 -0.86 6.91 16.54
N ASN A 52 -0.76 5.59 16.71
CA ASN A 52 -1.05 4.91 17.97
C ASN A 52 0.19 4.71 18.86
N ILE A 53 1.37 5.18 18.41
CA ILE A 53 2.64 5.03 19.12
C ILE A 53 2.93 6.34 19.86
N PRO A 54 3.11 6.32 21.20
CA PRO A 54 3.47 7.51 21.97
C PRO A 54 4.78 8.16 21.52
N ASP A 55 4.88 9.48 21.65
CA ASP A 55 6.06 10.27 21.25
C ASP A 55 7.35 9.79 21.95
N GLU A 56 7.24 9.38 23.22
CA GLU A 56 8.38 8.92 24.01
C GLU A 56 9.02 7.65 23.40
N VAL A 57 8.22 6.80 22.76
CA VAL A 57 8.72 5.58 22.10
C VAL A 57 9.54 5.93 20.86
N TRP A 58 9.16 6.99 20.14
CA TRP A 58 9.92 7.48 18.99
C TRP A 58 11.29 8.03 19.38
N GLU A 59 11.40 8.63 20.58
CA GLU A 59 12.68 9.12 21.12
C GLU A 59 13.66 7.98 21.46
N GLU A 60 13.15 6.80 21.78
CA GLU A 60 13.97 5.61 22.05
C GLU A 60 14.49 4.93 20.78
N ILE A 61 13.95 5.28 19.59
CA ILE A 61 14.36 4.66 18.34
C ILE A 61 15.76 5.13 17.93
N PRO A 62 16.70 4.20 17.67
CA PRO A 62 18.02 4.57 17.18
C PRO A 62 17.96 5.25 15.81
N SER A 63 18.67 6.37 15.67
CA SER A 63 18.77 7.12 14.41
C SER A 63 19.39 6.33 13.25
N ASP A 64 20.11 5.24 13.57
CA ASP A 64 20.74 4.33 12.62
C ASP A 64 20.05 2.96 12.57
N GLY A 65 18.80 2.86 13.03
CA GLY A 65 18.04 1.62 13.12
C GLY A 65 17.93 0.87 11.79
N SER A 66 17.78 1.59 10.66
CA SER A 66 17.71 0.98 9.32
C SER A 66 19.04 0.35 8.87
N ILE A 67 20.17 0.89 9.33
CA ILE A 67 21.52 0.41 8.99
C ILE A 67 21.94 -0.75 9.90
N ASN A 68 21.57 -0.65 11.18
CA ASN A 68 21.97 -1.55 12.26
C ASN A 68 20.82 -2.41 12.79
N HIS A 69 19.81 -2.71 11.96
CA HIS A 69 18.62 -3.44 12.40
C HIS A 69 18.95 -4.79 13.05
N ASP A 70 19.93 -5.54 12.53
CA ASP A 70 20.36 -6.82 13.12
C ASP A 70 20.92 -6.66 14.55
N HIS A 71 21.57 -5.52 14.83
CA HIS A 71 22.07 -5.23 16.18
C HIS A 71 20.91 -5.04 17.15
N TYR A 72 19.91 -4.25 16.77
CA TYR A 72 18.78 -3.91 17.64
C TYR A 72 17.74 -5.04 17.76
N LEU A 73 17.53 -5.82 16.70
CA LEU A 73 16.55 -6.91 16.68
C LEU A 73 17.13 -8.24 17.17
N TYR A 74 18.41 -8.51 16.93
CA TYR A 74 19.03 -9.82 17.16
C TYR A 74 20.30 -9.77 18.01
N GLY A 75 20.74 -8.59 18.47
CA GLY A 75 21.95 -8.44 19.27
C GLY A 75 23.27 -8.62 18.49
N ALA A 76 23.22 -8.56 17.15
CA ALA A 76 24.42 -8.65 16.31
C ALA A 76 25.39 -7.49 16.60
N LYS A 77 26.64 -7.59 16.13
CA LYS A 77 27.61 -6.50 16.30
C LYS A 77 27.23 -5.30 15.42
N LYS A 78 27.26 -4.09 16.00
CA LYS A 78 27.03 -2.84 15.29
C LYS A 78 28.01 -2.64 14.13
N ARG A 79 27.51 -2.26 12.96
CA ARG A 79 28.29 -1.87 11.79
C ARG A 79 28.95 -0.52 12.08
N LYS A 80 30.25 -0.42 11.79
CA LYS A 80 31.03 0.81 11.99
C LYS A 80 30.77 1.81 10.90
#